data_AF-A0AA37HHX7-F1
#
_entry.id   AF-A0AA37HHX7-F1
#
_cell.length_a   1.000
_cell.length_b   1.000
_cell.length_c   1.000
_cell.angle_alpha   90.00
_cell.angle_beta   90.00
_cell.angle_gamma   90.00
#
_symmetry.space_group_name_H-M   'P 1'
#
loop_
_entity.id
_entity.type
_entity.pdbx_description
1 polymer ?
#
loop_
_entity_poly.entity_id
_entity_poly.type
_entity_poly.pdbx_seq_one_letter_code
_entity_poly.pdbx_strand_id
1 'polypeptide(L)'
;MGDGYKLDPPFTLSCPECSGTMHRTATGTMVQYRCHIGHILTGAAMLEAQANVLEMRLGSVLSLLNERAELCRQLSEGVMAQGQDPATLEAARKEALQRAETIRALLESDWAQPDPKLGLF
;
A
#
# COMPACT_ATOMS: atom_id res chain seq x y z
N MET A 1 -15.33 9.69 -12.22
CA MET A 1 -13.88 9.87 -12.00
C MET A 1 -13.18 9.45 -13.28
N GLY A 2 -12.89 10.39 -14.17
CA GLY A 2 -12.65 10.10 -15.61
C GLY A 2 -11.21 10.27 -16.12
N ASP A 3 -10.25 10.68 -15.30
CA ASP A 3 -8.94 11.14 -15.80
C ASP A 3 -7.76 10.21 -15.45
N GLY A 4 -8.06 8.99 -14.99
CA GLY A 4 -7.03 8.07 -14.49
C GLY A 4 -6.34 8.58 -13.22
N TYR A 5 -5.27 7.89 -12.80
CA TYR A 5 -4.42 8.30 -11.69
C TYR A 5 -3.28 9.19 -12.20
N LYS A 6 -3.07 10.36 -11.58
CA LYS A 6 -1.93 11.26 -11.84
C LYS A 6 -0.86 11.07 -10.78
N LEU A 7 0.40 11.10 -11.19
CA LEU A 7 1.57 10.93 -10.32
C LEU A 7 2.34 12.25 -10.18
N ASP A 8 1.63 13.31 -9.78
CA ASP A 8 2.25 14.61 -9.52
C ASP A 8 3.12 14.54 -8.25
N PRO A 9 4.27 15.24 -8.18
CA PRO A 9 5.10 15.26 -6.98
C PRO A 9 4.32 15.80 -5.77
N PRO A 10 4.32 15.09 -4.63
CA PRO A 10 3.61 15.55 -3.45
C PRO A 10 4.31 16.76 -2.82
N PHE A 11 3.54 17.72 -2.29
CA PHE A 11 4.09 18.88 -1.57
C PHE A 11 4.82 18.50 -0.27
N THR A 12 4.42 17.39 0.35
CA THR A 12 5.05 16.85 1.56
C THR A 12 4.85 15.33 1.65
N LEU A 13 5.67 14.68 2.48
CA LEU A 13 5.52 13.28 2.83
C LEU A 13 4.60 13.10 4.05
N SER A 14 3.93 11.95 4.10
CA SER A 14 3.13 11.53 5.25
C SER A 14 3.97 10.73 6.24
N CYS A 15 3.73 10.96 7.53
CA CYS A 15 4.35 10.22 8.61
C CYS A 15 3.93 8.75 8.53
N PRO A 16 4.88 7.80 8.49
CA PRO A 16 4.57 6.38 8.36
C PRO A 16 3.83 5.83 9.59
N GLU A 17 3.97 6.47 10.75
CA GLU A 17 3.38 6.02 12.02
C GLU A 17 1.94 6.48 12.22
N CYS A 18 1.62 7.73 11.83
CA CYS A 18 0.29 8.32 12.10
C CYS A 18 -0.43 8.84 10.85
N SER A 19 0.15 8.68 9.66
CA SER A 19 -0.33 9.26 8.39
C SER A 19 -0.44 10.80 8.35
N GLY A 20 0.06 11.49 9.38
CA GLY A 20 0.05 12.95 9.47
C GLY A 20 1.06 13.63 8.55
N THR A 21 0.83 14.89 8.17
CA THR A 21 1.79 15.66 7.36
C THR A 21 3.11 15.87 8.08
N MET A 22 4.22 15.82 7.33
CA MET A 22 5.56 16.08 7.84
C MET A 22 6.13 17.41 7.33
N HIS A 23 7.13 17.93 8.04
CA HIS A 23 7.98 19.02 7.58
C HIS A 23 9.43 18.54 7.55
N ARG A 24 10.14 18.82 6.45
CA ARG A 24 11.55 18.50 6.30
C ARG A 24 12.41 19.62 6.89
N THR A 25 13.23 19.29 7.87
CA THR A 25 14.25 20.19 8.46
C THR A 25 15.64 19.67 8.14
N ALA A 26 16.61 20.59 7.95
CA ALA A 26 18.00 20.24 7.74
C ALA A 26 18.91 21.07 8.64
N THR A 27 19.86 20.41 9.30
CA THR A 27 20.92 21.06 10.12
C THR A 27 22.26 20.49 9.68
N GLY A 28 23.06 21.30 8.97
CA GLY A 28 24.28 20.80 8.32
C GLY A 28 23.93 19.72 7.28
N THR A 29 24.56 18.56 7.39
CA THR A 29 24.31 17.39 6.53
C THR A 29 23.14 16.51 7.01
N MET A 30 22.61 16.75 8.21
CA MET A 30 21.55 15.92 8.79
C MET A 30 20.17 16.40 8.33
N VAL A 31 19.44 15.53 7.65
CA VAL A 31 18.03 15.73 7.28
C VAL A 31 17.12 15.01 8.26
N GLN A 32 16.10 15.71 8.75
CA GLN A 32 15.03 15.18 9.59
C GLN A 32 13.66 15.49 9.00
N TYR A 33 12.72 14.57 9.20
CA TYR A 33 11.32 14.72 8.87
C TYR A 33 10.53 14.74 10.18
N ARG A 34 9.82 15.83 10.46
CA ARG A 34 9.07 16.03 11.71
C ARG A 34 7.57 16.06 11.43
N CYS A 35 6.82 15.18 12.07
CA CYS A 35 5.36 15.20 12.05
C CYS A 35 4.81 16.26 13.01
N HIS A 36 3.61 16.77 12.72
CA HIS A 36 2.93 17.78 13.54
C HIS A 36 2.55 17.33 14.96
N ILE A 37 2.59 16.02 15.25
CA ILE A 37 2.37 15.47 16.60
C ILE A 37 3.66 15.01 17.30
N GLY A 38 4.83 15.18 16.68
CA GLY A 38 6.12 14.98 17.35
C GLY A 38 7.01 13.84 16.86
N HIS A 39 6.56 12.96 15.95
CA HIS A 39 7.46 11.93 15.36
C HIS A 39 8.58 12.57 14.54
N ILE A 40 9.80 12.05 14.69
CA ILE A 40 11.00 12.56 14.01
C ILE A 40 11.73 11.38 13.36
N LEU A 41 11.93 11.43 12.05
CA LEU A 41 12.67 10.42 11.30
C LEU A 41 13.87 11.04 10.58
N THR A 42 15.01 10.36 10.57
CA THR A 42 16.12 10.68 9.65
C THR A 42 15.75 10.27 8.22
N GLY A 43 16.55 10.69 7.22
CA GLY A 43 16.35 10.22 5.84
C GLY A 43 16.38 8.70 5.68
N ALA A 44 17.37 8.04 6.30
CA ALA A 44 17.47 6.58 6.28
C ALA A 44 16.27 5.90 6.94
N ALA A 45 15.87 6.36 8.13
CA ALA A 45 14.71 5.81 8.83
C ALA A 45 13.40 6.02 8.06
N MET A 46 13.25 7.16 7.36
CA MET A 46 12.08 7.43 6.54
C MET A 46 11.98 6.49 5.33
N LEU A 47 13.11 6.18 4.68
CA LEU A 47 13.16 5.23 3.56
C LEU A 47 12.75 3.83 3.98
N GLU A 48 13.34 3.32 5.07
CA GLU A 48 12.99 2.02 5.63
C GLU A 48 11.52 1.96 6.05
N ALA A 49 11.03 3.00 6.74
CA ALA A 49 9.64 3.06 7.16
C ALA A 49 8.66 3.11 5.97
N GLN A 50 9.01 3.78 4.86
CA GLN A 50 8.20 3.76 3.65
C GLN A 50 8.10 2.36 3.04
N ALA A 51 9.20 1.61 2.99
CA ALA A 51 9.19 0.23 2.50
C ALA A 51 8.26 -0.66 3.36
N ASN A 52 8.41 -0.58 4.69
CA ASN A 52 7.59 -1.35 5.63
C ASN A 52 6.09 -1.01 5.52
N VAL A 53 5.74 0.28 5.44
CA VAL A 53 4.35 0.72 5.30
C VAL A 53 3.76 0.28 3.96
N LEU A 54 4.56 0.26 2.90
CA LEU A 54 4.12 -0.15 1.58
C LEU A 54 3.82 -1.65 1.53
N GLU A 55 4.73 -2.47 2.06
CA GLU A 55 4.51 -3.92 2.21
C GLU A 55 3.24 -4.20 3.02
N MET A 56 3.07 -3.54 4.17
CA MET A 56 1.87 -3.66 5.01
C MET A 56 0.58 -3.32 4.24
N ARG A 57 0.59 -2.21 3.48
CA ARG A 57 -0.58 -1.76 2.70
C ARG A 57 -0.91 -2.72 1.57
N LEU A 58 0.09 -3.16 0.81
CA LEU A 58 -0.09 -4.15 -0.25
C LEU A 58 -0.59 -5.48 0.33
N GLY A 59 -0.05 -5.93 1.46
CA GLY A 59 -0.52 -7.12 2.17
C GLY A 59 -2.00 -7.04 2.57
N SER A 60 -2.44 -5.87 3.04
CA SER A 60 -3.86 -5.64 3.38
C SER A 60 -4.76 -5.68 2.13
N VAL A 61 -4.31 -5.14 0.99
CA VAL A 61 -5.04 -5.24 -0.29
C VAL A 61 -5.11 -6.68 -0.76
N LEU A 62 -4.01 -7.45 -0.66
CA LEU A 62 -3.97 -8.87 -0.99
C LEU A 62 -4.98 -9.67 -0.14
N SER A 63 -5.00 -9.44 1.18
CA SER A 63 -5.97 -10.08 2.10
C SER A 63 -7.40 -9.79 1.68
N LEU A 64 -7.72 -8.52 1.44
CA LEU A 64 -9.07 -8.10 1.05
C LEU A 64 -9.52 -8.71 -0.28
N LEU A 65 -8.62 -8.82 -1.26
CA LEU A 65 -8.93 -9.47 -2.54
C LEU A 65 -9.17 -10.98 -2.37
N ASN A 66 -8.40 -11.65 -1.52
CA ASN A 66 -8.59 -13.05 -1.19
C ASN A 66 -9.93 -13.29 -0.46
N GLU A 67 -10.23 -12.46 0.55
CA GLU A 67 -11.52 -12.48 1.27
C GLU A 67 -12.71 -12.24 0.34
N ARG A 68 -12.58 -11.32 -0.62
CA ARG A 68 -13.60 -11.09 -1.65
C ARG A 68 -13.84 -12.32 -2.51
N ALA A 69 -12.77 -13.01 -2.93
CA ALA A 69 -12.90 -14.23 -3.71
C ALA A 69 -13.65 -15.32 -2.92
N GLU A 70 -13.29 -15.49 -1.63
CA GLU A 70 -13.96 -16.45 -0.76
C GLU A 70 -15.44 -16.09 -0.51
N LEU A 71 -15.75 -14.81 -0.30
CA LEU A 71 -17.13 -14.35 -0.16
C LEU A 71 -17.97 -14.66 -1.41
N CYS A 72 -17.44 -14.41 -2.61
CA CYS A 72 -18.12 -14.75 -3.86
C CYS A 72 -18.36 -16.26 -4.00
N ARG A 73 -17.40 -17.09 -3.57
CA ARG A 73 -17.56 -18.56 -3.55
C ARG A 73 -18.69 -18.98 -2.59
N GLN A 74 -18.67 -18.50 -1.36
CA GLN A 74 -19.72 -18.81 -0.36
C GLN A 74 -21.11 -18.38 -0.81
N LEU A 75 -21.23 -17.20 -1.43
CA LEU A 75 -22.50 -16.72 -1.98
C LEU A 75 -22.99 -17.58 -3.15
N SER A 76 -22.09 -18.13 -3.96
CA SER A 76 -22.46 -19.01 -5.08
C SER A 76 -22.94 -20.40 -4.63
N GLU A 77 -22.47 -20.88 -3.48
CA GLU A 77 -22.80 -22.20 -2.92
C GLU A 77 -24.01 -22.16 -1.95
N GLY A 78 -24.32 -20.99 -1.38
CA GLY A 78 -25.31 -20.83 -0.33
C GLY A 78 -26.71 -20.40 -0.79
N VAL A 79 -27.69 -20.55 0.12
CA VAL A 79 -29.09 -20.11 -0.06
C VAL A 79 -29.23 -18.57 -0.04
N MET A 80 -28.16 -17.85 0.32
CA MET A 80 -28.09 -16.38 0.31
C MET A 80 -27.87 -15.78 -1.09
N ALA A 81 -27.84 -16.57 -2.15
CA ALA A 81 -27.84 -16.14 -3.54
C ALA A 81 -29.16 -15.46 -3.98
N GLN A 82 -29.83 -14.73 -3.09
CA GLN A 82 -31.09 -14.05 -3.41
C GLN A 82 -30.81 -12.88 -4.36
N GLY A 83 -30.93 -13.16 -5.66
CA GLY A 83 -30.99 -12.16 -6.72
C GLY A 83 -29.70 -11.93 -7.52
N GLN A 84 -28.60 -12.63 -7.23
CA GLN A 84 -27.39 -12.58 -8.06
C GLN A 84 -27.20 -13.88 -8.84
N ASP A 85 -26.93 -13.75 -10.13
CA ASP A 85 -26.60 -14.86 -11.02
C ASP A 85 -25.26 -15.52 -10.59
N PRO A 86 -25.22 -16.85 -10.37
CA PRO A 86 -23.99 -17.58 -10.04
C PRO A 86 -22.82 -17.29 -10.99
N ALA A 87 -23.09 -17.07 -12.29
CA ALA A 87 -22.02 -16.73 -13.24
C ALA A 87 -21.39 -15.36 -12.95
N THR A 88 -22.18 -14.40 -12.46
CA THR A 88 -21.68 -13.08 -12.04
C THR A 88 -20.79 -13.18 -10.81
N LEU A 89 -21.17 -14.01 -9.83
CA LEU A 89 -20.38 -14.26 -8.63
C LEU A 89 -19.05 -14.94 -8.96
N GLU A 90 -19.06 -15.94 -9.86
CA GLU A 90 -17.85 -16.61 -10.31
C GLU A 90 -16.92 -15.67 -11.10
N ALA A 91 -17.48 -14.80 -11.95
CA ALA A 91 -16.70 -13.78 -12.65
C ALA A 91 -16.02 -12.81 -11.66
N ALA A 92 -16.75 -12.35 -10.64
CA ALA A 92 -16.21 -11.47 -9.60
C ALA A 92 -15.12 -12.16 -8.76
N ARG A 93 -15.29 -13.46 -8.47
CA ARG A 93 -14.28 -14.28 -7.79
C ARG A 93 -12.99 -14.36 -8.61
N LYS A 94 -13.11 -14.72 -9.89
CA LYS A 94 -11.97 -14.83 -10.81
C LYS A 94 -11.22 -13.51 -10.94
N GLU A 95 -11.95 -12.40 -11.04
CA GLU A 95 -11.35 -11.07 -11.10
C GLU A 95 -10.59 -10.71 -9.80
N ALA A 96 -11.16 -11.01 -8.64
CA ALA A 96 -10.51 -10.77 -7.36
C ALA A 96 -9.18 -11.55 -7.25
N LEU A 97 -9.18 -12.83 -7.65
CA LEU A 97 -7.96 -13.66 -7.68
C LEU A 97 -6.93 -13.14 -8.68
N GLN A 98 -7.36 -12.72 -9.87
CA GLN A 98 -6.46 -12.17 -10.89
C GLN A 98 -5.76 -10.89 -10.41
N ARG A 99 -6.49 -10.02 -9.69
CA ARG A 99 -5.94 -8.82 -9.08
C ARG A 99 -5.04 -9.16 -7.90
N ALA A 100 -5.41 -10.14 -7.07
CA ALA A 100 -4.61 -10.61 -5.95
C ALA A 100 -3.22 -11.08 -6.43
N GLU A 101 -3.18 -11.80 -7.54
CA GLU A 101 -1.93 -12.26 -8.15
C GLU A 101 -1.02 -11.11 -8.58
N THR A 102 -1.59 -10.00 -9.07
CA THR A 102 -0.80 -8.80 -9.39
C THR A 102 -0.17 -8.20 -8.14
N ILE A 103 -0.91 -8.15 -7.03
CA ILE A 103 -0.39 -7.63 -5.75
C ILE A 103 0.66 -8.59 -5.17
N ARG A 104 0.44 -9.91 -5.26
CA ARG A 104 1.39 -10.94 -4.83
C ARG A 104 2.73 -10.79 -5.56
N ALA A 105 2.70 -10.64 -6.89
CA ALA A 105 3.90 -10.42 -7.68
C ALA A 105 4.65 -9.13 -7.29
N LEU A 106 3.94 -8.06 -6.92
CA LEU A 106 4.56 -6.82 -6.44
C LEU A 106 5.24 -7.01 -5.07
N LEU A 107 4.62 -7.77 -4.16
CA LEU A 107 5.17 -8.08 -2.84
C LEU A 107 6.41 -8.99 -2.92
N GLU A 108 6.45 -9.92 -3.86
CA GLU A 108 7.55 -10.87 -4.04
C GLU A 108 8.72 -10.33 -4.89
N SER A 109 8.51 -9.20 -5.58
CA SER A 109 9.57 -8.57 -6.36
C SER A 109 10.64 -7.94 -5.48
N ASP A 110 11.89 -7.91 -5.95
CA ASP A 110 12.97 -7.18 -5.28
C ASP A 110 12.86 -5.68 -5.57
N TRP A 111 12.69 -4.88 -4.52
CA TRP A 111 12.63 -3.43 -4.62
C TRP A 111 14.05 -2.87 -4.43
N ALA A 112 14.52 -2.07 -5.38
CA ALA A 112 15.80 -1.38 -5.25
C ALA A 112 15.77 -0.44 -4.04
N GLN A 113 16.45 -0.83 -2.96
CA GLN A 113 16.60 0.00 -1.77
C GLN A 113 17.85 0.87 -1.92
N PRO A 114 17.73 2.20 -1.90
CA PRO A 114 18.91 3.07 -1.88
C PRO A 114 19.69 2.81 -0.59
N ASP A 115 21.01 2.64 -0.69
CA ASP A 115 21.85 2.39 0.48
C ASP A 115 21.71 3.56 1.48
N PRO A 116 21.20 3.32 2.70
CA PRO A 116 20.99 4.36 3.69
C PRO A 116 22.29 5.06 4.14
N LYS A 117 23.46 4.50 3.82
CA LYS A 117 24.78 5.06 4.15
C LYS A 117 25.35 5.97 3.06
N LEU A 118 24.78 6.00 1.86
CA LEU A 118 25.33 6.71 0.70
C LEU A 118 25.09 8.24 0.70
N GLY A 119 24.53 8.79 1.78
CA GLY A 119 24.30 10.24 1.98
C GLY A 119 25.00 10.86 3.20
N LEU A 120 25.92 10.13 3.85
CA LEU A 120 26.73 10.60 4.97
C LEU A 120 28.18 10.87 4.54
N PHE A 121 28.37 11.90 3.73
CA PHE A 121 29.66 12.59 3.56
C PHE A 121 29.41 14.10 3.47
#